data_AF-A0A3D5YF58-F1
#
_entry.id   AF-A0A3D5YF58-F1
#
_cell.length_a   1.000
_cell.length_b   1.000
_cell.length_c   1.000
_cell.angle_alpha   90.00
_cell.angle_beta   90.00
_cell.angle_gamma   90.00
#
_symmetry.space_group_name_H-M   'P 1'
#
loop_
_entity.id
_entity.type
_entity.pdbx_description
1 polymer ?
#
loop_
_entity_poly.entity_id
_entity_poly.type
_entity_poly.pdbx_seq_one_letter_code
_entity_poly.pdbx_strand_id
1 'polypeptide(L)' 'MERARAQSSVKFKPENFDFKTETLEQIKLLHEVAAIKNIFIKNNIPDDTVIYADKQMVATVIRNLVSNAIKFT' A
#
# COMPACT_ATOMS: atom_id res chain seq x y z
N MET A 1 -4.04 -16.13 -15.93
CA MET A 1 -3.80 -17.27 -15.01
C MET A 1 -2.37 -17.15 -14.49
N GLU A 2 -2.04 -16.19 -13.61
CA GLU A 2 -0.70 -16.17 -12.97
C GLU A 2 -0.60 -15.17 -11.80
N ARG A 3 -1.30 -15.35 -10.68
CA ARG A 3 -0.88 -14.82 -9.37
C ARG A 3 -1.37 -15.72 -8.23
N ALA A 4 -1.01 -16.99 -8.30
CA ALA A 4 -1.04 -17.89 -7.16
C ALA A 4 0.34 -18.52 -7.07
N ARG A 5 1.21 -17.98 -6.21
CA ARG A 5 2.44 -18.68 -5.82
C ARG A 5 2.51 -18.80 -4.32
N ALA A 6 2.53 -20.07 -3.93
CA ALA A 6 3.15 -20.66 -2.75
C ALA A 6 2.78 -20.03 -1.40
N GLN A 7 1.82 -20.66 -0.72
CA GLN A 7 1.62 -20.52 0.71
C GLN A 7 2.72 -21.31 1.44
N SER A 8 3.95 -20.77 1.44
CA SER A 8 4.78 -20.89 2.63
C SER A 8 4.01 -20.18 3.75
N SER A 9 3.96 -20.76 4.95
CA SER A 9 3.22 -20.20 6.08
C SER A 9 3.71 -18.78 6.39
N VAL A 10 3.04 -17.78 5.81
CA VAL A 10 3.32 -16.38 6.09
C VAL A 10 3.05 -16.19 7.57
N LYS A 11 4.09 -15.87 8.33
CA LYS A 11 3.96 -15.55 9.75
C LYS A 11 3.14 -14.27 9.85
N PHE A 12 1.85 -14.42 10.09
CA PHE A 12 0.93 -13.33 10.34
C PHE A 12 1.30 -12.68 11.67
N LYS A 13 1.69 -11.40 11.63
CA LYS A 13 2.11 -10.60 12.79
C LYS A 13 1.30 -9.32 12.83
N PRO A 14 0.05 -9.37 13.32
CA PRO A 14 -0.76 -8.19 13.43
C PRO A 14 -0.24 -7.26 14.54
N GLU A 15 -0.23 -5.97 14.26
CA GLU A 15 0.14 -4.93 15.21
C GLU A 15 -0.78 -3.72 15.04
N ASN A 16 -0.84 -2.85 16.06
CA ASN A 16 -1.50 -1.56 15.95
C ASN A 16 -0.55 -0.56 15.28
N PHE A 17 -0.99 0.09 14.22
CA PHE A 17 -0.21 1.13 13.55
C PHE A 17 -1.10 2.20 12.92
N ASP A 18 -0.54 3.40 12.72
CA ASP A 18 -1.20 4.48 11.99
C ASP A 18 -1.25 4.16 10.48
N PHE A 19 -2.45 3.93 10.00
CA PHE A 19 -2.74 3.56 8.62
C PHE A 19 -2.49 4.70 7.63
N LYS A 20 -2.67 5.96 8.06
CA LYS A 20 -2.42 7.13 7.21
C LYS A 20 -0.94 7.22 6.89
N THR A 21 -0.11 7.09 7.92
CA THR A 21 1.35 7.12 7.79
C THR A 21 1.84 5.95 6.92
N GLU A 22 1.37 4.73 7.19
CA GLU A 22 1.74 3.56 6.39
C GLU A 22 1.37 3.72 4.90
N THR A 23 0.15 4.19 4.61
CA THR A 23 -0.30 4.42 3.23
C THR A 23 0.52 5.52 2.55
N LEU A 24 0.88 6.58 3.28
CA LEU A 24 1.70 7.67 2.76
C LEU A 24 3.10 7.19 2.37
N GLU A 25 3.71 6.27 3.13
CA GLU A 25 4.99 5.67 2.77
C GLU A 25 4.90 4.92 1.44
N GLN A 26 3.85 4.11 1.24
CA GLN A 26 3.66 3.39 -0.02
C GLN A 26 3.42 4.32 -1.21
N ILE A 27 2.72 5.45 -1.00
CA ILE A 27 2.52 6.47 -2.05
C ILE A 27 3.85 7.16 -2.40
N LYS A 28 4.68 7.50 -1.41
CA LYS A 28 5.99 8.13 -1.62
C LYS A 28 6.91 7.24 -2.47
N LEU A 29 6.91 5.93 -2.25
CA LEU A 29 7.67 4.97 -3.06
C LEU A 29 7.28 4.96 -4.54
N LEU A 30 6.07 5.41 -4.87
CA LEU A 30 5.54 5.44 -6.24
C LEU A 30 5.45 6.86 -6.82
N HIS A 31 5.94 7.87 -6.09
CA HIS A 31 5.81 9.28 -6.47
C HIS A 31 6.45 9.58 -7.83
N GLU A 32 7.68 9.11 -8.08
CA GLU A 32 8.37 9.37 -9.34
C GLU A 32 7.61 8.77 -10.53
N VAL A 33 7.09 7.56 -10.39
CA VAL A 33 6.32 6.87 -11.44
C VAL A 33 5.01 7.60 -11.72
N ALA A 34 4.32 8.08 -10.67
CA ALA A 34 3.13 8.90 -10.81
C ALA A 34 3.44 10.24 -11.48
N ALA A 35 4.55 10.90 -11.09
CA ALA A 35 4.98 12.19 -11.62
C ALA A 35 5.30 12.14 -13.11
N ILE A 36 5.97 11.08 -13.59
CA ILE A 36 6.25 10.87 -15.03
C ILE A 36 4.94 10.82 -15.84
N LYS A 37 3.86 10.30 -15.25
CA LYS A 37 2.53 10.24 -15.86
C LYS A 37 1.63 11.44 -15.55
N ASN A 38 2.14 12.47 -14.87
CA ASN A 38 1.36 13.61 -14.37
C ASN A 38 0.13 13.21 -13.53
N ILE A 39 0.24 12.11 -12.77
CA ILE A 39 -0.83 11.62 -11.90
C ILE A 39 -0.67 12.23 -10.51
N PHE A 40 -1.76 12.82 -10.00
CA PHE A 40 -1.84 13.30 -8.63
C PHE A 40 -2.52 12.26 -7.73
N ILE A 41 -1.86 11.90 -6.62
CA ILE A 41 -2.38 10.95 -5.64
C ILE A 41 -2.70 11.70 -4.35
N LYS A 42 -3.94 11.60 -3.89
CA LYS A 42 -4.41 12.24 -2.64
C LYS A 42 -4.69 11.19 -1.57
N ASN A 43 -3.96 11.26 -0.45
CA ASN A 43 -4.27 10.46 0.73
C ASN A 43 -5.28 11.21 1.62
N ASN A 44 -6.54 10.78 1.60
CA ASN A 44 -7.63 11.36 2.41
C ASN A 44 -7.92 10.55 3.68
N ILE A 45 -7.02 9.65 4.11
CA ILE A 45 -7.18 8.94 5.37
C ILE A 45 -7.14 9.98 6.51
N PRO A 46 -8.11 9.96 7.45
CA PRO A 46 -8.09 10.86 8.61
C PRO A 46 -6.81 10.68 9.44
N ASP A 47 -6.36 11.77 10.08
CA ASP A 47 -5.31 11.66 11.10
C ASP A 47 -5.73 10.71 12.22
N ASP A 48 -4.74 10.12 12.89
CA ASP A 48 -4.93 9.19 14.02
C ASP A 48 -5.75 7.92 13.66
N THR A 49 -5.78 7.52 12.39
CA THR A 49 -6.41 6.26 11.96
C THR A 49 -5.54 5.06 12.33
N VAL A 50 -5.67 4.57 13.57
CA VAL A 50 -4.97 3.37 14.05
C VAL A 50 -5.76 2.11 13.69
N ILE A 51 -5.12 1.14 13.05
CA ILE A 51 -5.71 -0.16 12.70
C ILE A 51 -4.91 -1.31 13.29
N TYR A 52 -5.56 -2.46 13.49
CA TYR A 52 -4.92 -3.71 13.90
C TYR A 52 -4.83 -4.68 12.73
N ALA A 53 -3.64 -4.82 12.14
CA ALA A 53 -3.41 -5.67 10.97
C ALA A 53 -1.93 -6.05 10.84
N ASP A 54 -1.61 -6.99 9.96
CA ASP A 54 -0.21 -7.25 9.59
C ASP A 54 0.29 -6.11 8.69
N LYS A 55 1.15 -5.26 9.26
CA LYS A 55 1.65 -4.04 8.63
C LYS A 55 2.31 -4.31 7.28
N GLN A 56 3.14 -5.36 7.18
CA GLN A 56 3.86 -5.69 5.94
C GLN A 56 2.92 -6.22 4.85
N MET A 57 1.91 -6.99 5.25
CA MET A 57 0.88 -7.45 4.32
C MET A 57 0.05 -6.27 3.79
N VAL A 58 -0.38 -5.36 4.68
CA VAL A 58 -1.12 -4.14 4.30
C VAL A 58 -0.28 -3.27 3.35
N ALA A 59 0.98 -3.01 3.69
CA ALA A 59 1.92 -2.28 2.84
C ALA A 59 1.98 -2.86 1.42
N THR A 60 2.07 -4.18 1.32
CA THR A 60 2.13 -4.90 0.04
C THR A 60 0.83 -4.75 -0.75
N VAL A 61 -0.33 -4.85 -0.09
CA VAL A 61 -1.63 -4.66 -0.74
C VAL A 61 -1.76 -3.23 -1.26
N ILE A 62 -1.51 -2.22 -0.42
CA ILE A 62 -1.60 -0.80 -0.79
C ILE A 62 -0.66 -0.47 -1.94
N ARG A 63 0.61 -0.89 -1.89
CA ARG A 63 1.57 -0.65 -2.98
C ARG A 63 1.10 -1.27 -4.30
N ASN A 64 0.53 -2.48 -4.27
CA ASN A 64 0.01 -3.12 -5.49
C ASN A 64 -1.21 -2.38 -6.05
N LEU A 65 -2.14 -1.96 -5.19
CA LEU A 65 -3.32 -1.23 -5.62
C LEU A 65 -2.94 0.12 -6.24
N VAL A 66 -2.09 0.90 -5.57
CA VAL A 66 -1.63 2.21 -6.05
C VAL A 66 -0.78 2.05 -7.33
N SER A 67 0.10 1.05 -7.38
CA SER A 67 0.89 0.76 -8.59
C SER A 67 0.00 0.43 -9.79
N ASN A 68 -1.04 -0.38 -9.59
CA ASN A 68 -2.01 -0.68 -10.64
C ASN A 68 -2.79 0.58 -11.06
N ALA A 69 -3.21 1.41 -10.10
CA ALA A 69 -3.91 2.67 -10.41
C ALA A 69 -3.04 3.59 -11.27
N ILE A 70 -1.75 3.74 -10.95
CA ILE A 70 -0.79 4.50 -11.77
C ILE A 70 -0.57 3.84 -13.14
N LYS A 71 -0.49 2.51 -13.20
CA LYS A 71 -0.23 1.79 -14.46
C LYS A 71 -1.37 1.96 -15.46
N PHE A 72 -2.62 1.88 -14.99
CA PHE A 72 -3.82 1.84 -15.84
C PHE A 72 -4.58 3.17 -15.91
N THR A 73 -4.02 4.25 -15.35
CA THR A 73 -4.37 5.65 -15.62
C THR A 73 -3.31 6.24 -16.55
#